data_AF-A0A9E5UBC7-F1
#
_entry.id   AF-A0A9E5UBC7-F1
#
_cell.length_a   1.000
_cell.length_b   1.000
_cell.length_c   1.000
_cell.angle_alpha   90.00
_cell.angle_beta   90.00
_cell.angle_gamma   90.00
#
_symmetry.space_group_name_H-M   'P 1'
#
loop_
_entity.id
_entity.type
_entity.pdbx_description
1 polymer ?
#
loop_
_entity_poly.entity_id
_entity_poly.type
_entity_poly.pdbx_seq_one_letter_code
_entity_poly.pdbx_strand_id
1 'polypeptide(L)' 'MKKIHSTDKAPAAIGPYSQATSHNGILYCSGQIPLDPDTMEIVG' A
#
# COMPACT_ATOMS: atom_id res chain seq x y z
N MET A 1 -8.48 -8.40 15.73
CA MET A 1 -8.77 -7.09 15.08
C MET A 1 -7.98 -7.01 13.78
N LYS A 2 -8.55 -6.49 12.69
CA LYS A 2 -7.78 -6.14 11.49
C LYS A 2 -7.00 -4.84 11.77
N LYS A 3 -5.72 -4.79 11.45
CA LYS A 3 -4.91 -3.57 11.48
C LYS A 3 -4.69 -3.07 10.05
N ILE A 4 -4.88 -1.77 9.83
CA ILE A 4 -4.60 -1.10 8.56
C ILE A 4 -3.18 -0.54 8.63
N HIS A 5 -2.43 -0.69 7.54
CA HIS A 5 -1.10 -0.13 7.40
C HIS A 5 -1.10 0.93 6.29
N SER A 6 -0.47 2.06 6.58
CA SER A 6 -0.29 3.20 5.69
C SER A 6 1.10 3.79 5.91
N THR A 7 1.80 4.13 4.84
CA THR A 7 3.12 4.77 4.84
C THR A 7 3.26 5.67 3.61
N ASP A 8 4.01 6.75 3.79
CA ASP A 8 4.53 7.64 2.76
C ASP A 8 5.60 7.00 1.86
N LYS A 9 6.17 5.85 2.24
CA LYS A 9 7.23 5.16 1.48
C LYS A 9 6.73 4.21 0.39
N ALA A 10 5.42 4.16 0.16
CA ALA A 10 4.79 3.33 -0.85
C ALA A 10 3.72 4.15 -1.59
N PRO A 11 3.41 3.81 -2.85
CA PRO A 11 2.35 4.48 -3.60
C PRO A 11 1.06 4.62 -2.80
N ALA A 12 0.47 5.80 -2.85
CA ALA A 12 -0.76 6.09 -2.14
C ALA A 12 -1.91 5.21 -2.67
N ALA A 13 -2.77 4.76 -1.76
CA ALA A 13 -3.99 4.07 -2.15
C ALA A 13 -4.97 5.06 -2.82
N ILE A 14 -5.17 4.94 -4.13
CA ILE A 14 -6.04 5.84 -4.91
C ILE A 14 -7.54 5.53 -4.68
N GLY A 15 -7.87 4.26 -4.44
CA GLY A 15 -9.24 3.77 -4.27
C GLY A 15 -9.56 3.33 -2.83
N PRO A 16 -10.73 2.72 -2.59
CA PRO A 16 -11.16 2.28 -1.26
C PRO A 16 -10.44 0.99 -0.82
N TYR A 17 -9.12 1.02 -0.73
CA TYR A 17 -8.25 -0.05 -0.26
C TYR A 17 -7.15 0.50 0.66
N SER A 18 -6.37 -0.40 1.26
CA SER A 18 -5.22 -0.05 2.10
C SER A 18 -3.96 -0.64 1.49
N GLN A 19 -2.82 0.03 1.61
CA GLN A 19 -1.52 -0.48 1.11
C GLN A 19 -1.22 -1.89 1.65
N ALA A 20 -1.51 -2.11 2.94
CA ALA A 20 -1.53 -3.44 3.52
C ALA A 20 -2.51 -3.53 4.71
N THR A 21 -2.88 -4.75 5.06
CA THR A 21 -3.65 -5.03 6.27
C THR A 21 -3.08 -6.26 6.98
N SER A 22 -3.11 -6.31 8.30
CA SER A 22 -2.69 -7.51 9.04
C SER A 22 -3.81 -8.07 9.90
N HIS A 23 -3.91 -9.39 9.93
CA HIS A 23 -4.87 -10.13 10.74
C HIS A 23 -4.25 -11.47 11.16
N ASN A 24 -4.41 -11.84 12.43
CA ASN A 24 -3.91 -13.10 13.01
C ASN A 24 -2.45 -13.42 12.66
N GLY A 25 -1.57 -12.42 12.74
CA GLY A 25 -0.13 -12.59 12.48
C GLY A 25 0.27 -12.64 11.00
N ILE A 26 -0.68 -12.55 10.07
CA ILE A 26 -0.42 -12.53 8.63
C ILE A 26 -0.57 -11.10 8.10
N LEU A 27 0.39 -10.66 7.29
CA LEU A 27 0.35 -9.39 6.55
C LEU A 27 -0.11 -9.66 5.11
N TYR A 28 -1.17 -8.97 4.71
CA TYR A 28 -1.73 -8.99 3.36
C TYR A 28 -1.39 -7.67 2.69
N CYS A 29 -0.44 -7.70 1.75
CA CYS A 29 -0.06 -6.53 0.95
C CYS A 29 -0.95 -6.42 -0.28
N SER A 30 -1.36 -5.21 -0.64
CA SER A 30 -1.95 -4.95 -1.95
C SER A 30 -0.88 -5.07 -3.05
N GLY A 31 -1.31 -5.41 -4.26
CA GLY A 31 -0.44 -5.38 -5.43
C GLY A 31 0.17 -3.99 -5.61
N GLN A 32 1.47 -3.95 -5.89
CA GLN A 32 2.20 -2.70 -6.14
C GLN A 32 2.43 -2.57 -7.64
N ILE A 33 2.10 -1.40 -8.17
CA ILE A 33 2.51 -0.94 -9.49
C ILE A 33 3.76 -0.07 -9.33
N PRO A 34 4.61 0.06 -10.36
CA PRO A 34 5.89 0.75 -10.24
C PRO A 34 5.68 2.27 -10.31
N LEU A 35 5.01 2.81 -9.30
CA LEU A 35 4.87 4.23 -9.08
C LEU A 35 5.93 4.71 -8.10
N ASP A 36 6.54 5.85 -8.39
CA ASP A 36 7.30 6.58 -7.40
C ASP A 36 6.35 7.10 -6.30
N PRO A 37 6.62 6.86 -5.00
CA PRO A 37 5.71 7.26 -3.93
C PRO A 37 5.62 8.77 -3.73
N ASP A 38 6.63 9.53 -4.14
CA ASP A 38 6.67 10.99 -3.99
C ASP A 38 5.95 11.69 -5.15
N THR A 39 6.13 11.20 -6.38
CA THR A 39 5.53 11.83 -7.58
C THR A 39 4.24 11.18 -8.04
N MET A 40 3.98 9.93 -7.65
CA MET A 40 2.89 9.09 -8.17
C MET A 40 2.96 8.90 -9.70
N GLU A 41 4.15 9.03 -10.29
CA GLU A 41 4.42 8.75 -11.70
C GLU A 41 5.01 7.35 -11.90
N ILE A 42 4.82 6.78 -13.09
CA ILE A 42 5.37 5.46 -13.42
C ILE A 42 6.89 5.56 -13.58
N VAL A 43 7.61 4.69 -12.89
CA VAL A 43 9.05 4.47 -13.03
C VAL A 43 9.30 3.10 -13.64
N GLY A 44 10.01 3.04 -14.77
CA GLY A 44 10.24 1.80 -15.53
C GLY A 44 11.38 1.91 -16.53
#